data_AF-A0A6N9P044-F1
#
_entry.id   AF-A0A6N9P044-F1
#
_cell.length_a   1.000
_cell.length_b   1.000
_cell.length_c   1.000
_cell.angle_alpha   90.00
_cell.angle_beta   90.00
_cell.angle_gamma   90.00
#
_symmetry.space_group_name_H-M   'P 1'
#
loop_
_entity.id
_entity.type
_entity.pdbx_description
1 polymer ?
#
loop_
_entity_poly.entity_id
_entity_poly.type
_entity_poly.pdbx_seq_one_letter_code
_entity_poly.pdbx_strand_id
1 'polypeptide(L)' 'MPRGDKQQIMSYPVVLPSDEELGEFNDLALPILTQIHSNRCENKRLSVARDALLPKLMSGEIDVSDIQL' A
#
# COMPACT_ATOMS: atom_id res chain seq x y z
N MET A 1 -14.41 13.59 16.97
CA MET A 1 -13.79 12.29 17.31
C MET A 1 -12.67 12.55 18.30
N PRO A 2 -12.64 11.90 19.47
CA PRO A 2 -11.50 12.01 20.37
C PRO A 2 -10.30 11.35 19.67
N ARG A 3 -9.33 12.17 19.29
CA ARG A 3 -7.97 11.73 18.91
C ARG A 3 -7.22 11.76 20.24
N GLY A 4 -6.72 10.61 20.70
CA GLY A 4 -6.32 10.35 22.10
C GLY A 4 -5.74 11.55 22.86
N ASP A 5 -6.13 11.68 24.12
CA ASP A 5 -5.63 12.74 24.99
C ASP A 5 -4.11 12.62 25.19
N LYS A 6 -3.40 13.75 25.11
CA LYS A 6 -1.93 13.79 25.22
C LYS A 6 -1.44 13.15 26.52
N GLN A 7 -2.11 13.41 27.64
CA GLN A 7 -1.72 12.88 28.95
C GLN A 7 -1.91 11.36 28.99
N GLN A 8 -2.96 10.85 28.33
CA GLN A 8 -3.19 9.41 28.22
C GLN A 8 -2.17 8.72 27.34
N ILE A 9 -1.78 9.31 26.20
CA ILE A 9 -0.75 8.73 25.32
C ILE A 9 0.59 8.66 26.04
N MET A 10 0.97 9.71 26.77
CA MET A 10 2.25 9.77 27.48
C MET A 10 2.33 8.85 28.69
N SER A 11 1.19 8.48 29.29
CA SER A 11 1.13 7.61 30.47
C SER A 11 0.80 6.15 30.14
N TYR A 12 0.56 5.84 28.86
CA TYR A 12 0.24 4.48 28.44
C TYR A 12 1.48 3.58 28.58
N PRO A 13 1.42 2.51 29.40
CA PRO A 13 2.57 1.62 29.58
C PRO A 13 2.83 0.85 28.28
N VAL A 14 4.08 0.90 27.82
CA VAL A 14 4.56 0.14 26.67
C VAL A 14 5.80 -0.66 27.05
N VAL A 15 5.93 -1.83 26.46
CA VAL A 15 7.16 -2.61 26.55
C VAL A 15 8.17 -2.00 25.58
N LEU A 16 9.33 -1.62 26.10
CA LEU A 16 10.46 -1.19 25.28
C LEU A 16 11.36 -2.42 25.04
N PRO A 17 11.40 -2.98 23.82
CA PRO A 17 12.29 -4.09 23.50
C PRO A 17 13.75 -3.64 23.53
N SER A 18 14.67 -4.61 23.55
CA SER A 18 16.08 -4.33 23.29
C SER A 18 16.30 -3.91 21.82
N ASP A 19 17.43 -3.24 21.56
CA ASP A 19 17.79 -2.84 20.19
C ASP A 19 17.95 -4.05 19.25
N GLU A 20 18.37 -5.21 19.79
CA GLU A 20 18.51 -6.47 19.05
C GLU A 20 17.14 -7.02 18.61
N GLU A 21 16.21 -7.20 19.56
CA GLU A 21 14.85 -7.68 19.26
C GLU A 21 14.11 -6.73 18.31
N LEU A 22 14.33 -5.42 18.46
CA LEU A 22 13.76 -4.41 17.57
C LEU A 22 14.36 -4.52 16.15
N GLY A 23 15.66 -4.78 16.05
CA GLY A 23 16.35 -5.03 14.78
C GLY A 23 15.78 -6.25 14.06
N GLU A 24 15.71 -7.39 14.73
CA GLU A 24 15.16 -8.64 14.17
C GLU A 24 13.72 -8.48 13.68
N PHE A 25 12.88 -7.80 14.47
CA PHE A 25 11.52 -7.51 14.05
C PHE A 25 11.48 -6.62 12.81
N ASN A 26 12.29 -5.56 12.77
CA ASN A 26 12.31 -4.63 11.65
C ASN A 26 12.81 -5.27 10.36
N ASP A 27 13.82 -6.14 10.44
CA ASP A 27 14.34 -6.88 9.29
C ASP A 27 13.26 -7.77 8.64
N LEU A 28 12.34 -8.31 9.44
CA LEU A 28 11.18 -9.05 8.95
C LEU A 28 10.05 -8.12 8.48
N ALA A 29 9.70 -7.11 9.27
CA ALA A 29 8.49 -6.32 9.08
C ALA A 29 8.62 -5.27 7.95
N LEU A 30 9.76 -4.59 7.86
CA LEU A 30 9.99 -3.52 6.88
C LEU A 30 9.82 -3.97 5.42
N PRO A 31 10.38 -5.11 4.95
CA PRO A 31 10.16 -5.55 3.58
C PRO A 31 8.68 -5.86 3.30
N ILE A 32 7.96 -6.46 4.27
CA ILE A 32 6.53 -6.76 4.15
C ILE A 32 5.72 -5.46 4.02
N LEU A 33 5.98 -4.48 4.89
CA LEU A 33 5.31 -3.18 4.87
C LEU A 33 5.59 -2.43 3.56
N THR A 34 6.83 -2.50 3.08
CA THR A 34 7.25 -1.92 1.79
C THR A 34 6.50 -2.57 0.63
N GLN A 35 6.36 -3.90 0.62
CA GLN A 35 5.62 -4.61 -0.41
C GLN A 35 4.13 -4.24 -0.39
N ILE A 36 3.51 -4.16 0.80
CA ILE A 36 2.12 -3.74 0.95
C ILE A 36 1.92 -2.34 0.36
N HIS A 37 2.83 -1.41 0.66
CA HIS A 37 2.78 -0.06 0.11
C HIS A 37 2.91 -0.07 -1.42
N SER A 38 3.90 -0.78 -1.96
CA SER A 38 4.13 -0.90 -3.40
C SER A 38 2.89 -1.43 -4.13
N ASN A 39 2.33 -2.55 -3.65
CA ASN A 39 1.15 -3.18 -4.23
C ASN A 39 -0.07 -2.24 -4.20
N ARG A 40 -0.25 -1.45 -3.13
CA ARG A 40 -1.33 -0.45 -3.04
C ARG A 40 -1.15 0.66 -4.08
N CYS A 41 0.07 1.17 -4.25
CA CYS A 41 0.38 2.18 -5.25
C CYS A 41 0.14 1.64 -6.67
N GLU A 42 0.58 0.41 -6.94
CA GLU A 42 0.38 -0.24 -8.22
C GLU A 42 -1.10 -0.49 -8.52
N ASN A 43 -1.86 -1.06 -7.57
CA ASN A 43 -3.30 -1.26 -7.73
C ASN A 43 -4.05 0.05 -8.03
N LYS A 44 -3.65 1.16 -7.41
CA LYS A 44 -4.22 2.47 -7.71
C LYS A 44 -3.91 2.89 -9.15
N ARG A 45 -2.68 2.72 -9.62
CA ARG A 45 -2.28 3.03 -11.00
C ARG A 45 -3.00 2.15 -12.02
N LEU A 46 -3.07 0.84 -11.77
CA LEU A 46 -3.79 -0.12 -12.61
C LEU A 46 -5.28 0.20 -12.69
N SER A 47 -5.91 0.59 -11.57
CA SER A 47 -7.31 1.00 -11.56
C SER A 47 -7.54 2.22 -12.44
N VAL A 48 -6.68 3.24 -12.33
CA VAL A 48 -6.75 4.44 -13.18
C VAL A 48 -6.52 4.09 -14.65
N ALA A 49 -5.54 3.24 -14.95
CA ALA A 49 -5.26 2.80 -16.32
C ALA A 49 -6.45 2.04 -16.92
N ARG A 50 -7.05 1.11 -16.17
CA ARG A 50 -8.26 0.39 -16.56
C ARG A 50 -9.40 1.37 -16.86
N ASP A 51 -9.67 2.30 -15.94
CA ASP A 51 -10.80 3.23 -16.07
C ASP A 51 -10.61 4.20 -17.25
N ALA A 52 -9.37 4.52 -17.61
CA ALA A 52 -9.05 5.33 -18.79
C ALA A 52 -9.14 4.54 -20.11
N LEU A 53 -8.71 3.28 -20.12
CA LEU A 53 -8.62 2.46 -21.33
C LEU A 53 -9.94 1.77 -21.68
N LEU A 54 -10.68 1.29 -20.68
CA LEU A 54 -11.88 0.49 -20.91
C LEU A 54 -12.94 1.20 -21.76
N PRO A 55 -13.27 2.49 -21.56
CA PRO A 55 -14.23 3.19 -22.41
C PRO A 55 -13.78 3.26 -23.87
N LYS A 56 -12.47 3.44 -24.11
CA LYS A 56 -11.87 3.54 -25.45
C LYS A 56 -11.82 2.19 -26.18
N LEU A 57 -11.62 1.11 -25.43
CA LEU A 57 -11.72 -0.25 -25.94
C LEU A 57 -13.17 -0.58 -26.30
N MET A 58 -14.13 -0.23 -25.42
CA MET A 58 -15.55 -0.49 -25.65
C MET A 58 -16.14 0.34 -26.80
N SER A 59 -15.64 1.54 -27.05
CA SER A 59 -16.07 2.37 -28.17
C SER A 59 -15.43 1.95 -29.51
N GLY A 60 -14.43 1.07 -29.49
CA GLY A 60 -13.62 0.74 -30.67
C GLY A 60 -12.65 1.85 -31.08
N GLU A 61 -12.45 2.89 -30.25
CA GLU A 61 -11.42 3.92 -30.46
C GLU A 61 -10.01 3.31 -30.41
N ILE A 62 -9.82 2.28 -29.58
CA ILE A 62 -8.60 1.47 -29.53
C ILE A 62 -8.95 0.06 -30.02
N ASP A 63 -8.35 -0.36 -31.14
CA ASP A 63 -8.41 -1.73 -31.63
C ASP A 63 -7.20 -2.53 -31.13
N VAL A 64 -7.46 -3.73 -30.63
CA VAL A 64 -6.46 -4.65 -30.07
C VAL A 64 -6.45 -6.01 -30.77
N SER A 65 -7.17 -6.14 -31.88
CA SER A 65 -7.36 -7.41 -32.60
C SER A 65 -6.06 -7.97 -33.18
N ASP A 66 -5.09 -7.11 -33.49
CA ASP A 66 -3.80 -7.48 -34.08
C ASP A 66 -2.68 -7.71 -33.04
N ILE A 67 -2.99 -7.64 -31.74
CA ILE A 67 -2.01 -7.89 -30.69
C ILE A 67 -1.74 -9.40 -30.58
N GLN A 68 -0.49 -9.81 -30.81
CA GLN A 68 -0.01 -11.16 -30.49
C GLN A 68 0.37 -11.21 -29.00
N LEU A 69 -0.25 -12.14 -28.26
CA LEU A 69 0.01 -12.40 -26.83
C LEU A 69 1.08 -13.47 -26.62
#